data_AF-A0A937XM59-F1
#
_entry.id   AF-A0A937XM59-F1
#
_cell.length_a   1.000
_cell.length_b   1.000
_cell.length_c   1.000
_cell.angle_alpha   90.00
_cell.angle_beta   90.00
_cell.angle_gamma   90.00
#
_symmetry.space_group_name_H-M   'P 1'
#
loop_
_entity.id
_entity.type
_entity.pdbx_description
1 polymer ?
#
loop_
_entity_poly.entity_id
_entity_poly.type
_entity_poly.pdbx_seq_one_letter_code
_entity_poly.pdbx_strand_id
1 'polypeptide(L)'
;MALIHEVYKKKVYSGQADQQDLKDRFTNYVPIFMTAHFVERFIQSSVGSRKTIASLTYDLWRAIQTEMYAAVTGADEMYPVWNRTGEFAFATPEFLVLGKMPLDEDLVCQTVIRVDRLESAKVRLWELARQQPNAVLVKQA
;
A
#
# COMPACT_ATOMS: atom_id res chain seq x y z
N MET A 1 -17.54 -17.31 7.00
CA MET A 1 -17.05 -15.96 7.37
C MET A 1 -17.30 -15.70 8.86
N ALA A 2 -16.63 -16.43 9.76
CA ALA A 2 -16.82 -16.25 11.21
C ALA A 2 -15.52 -16.39 12.03
N LEU A 3 -14.37 -16.68 11.39
CA LEU A 3 -13.15 -17.05 12.12
C LEU A 3 -12.22 -15.88 12.47
N ILE A 4 -12.46 -14.67 11.94
CA ILE A 4 -11.54 -13.52 12.13
C ILE A 4 -11.88 -12.71 13.40
N HIS A 5 -13.07 -12.92 14.00
CA HIS A 5 -13.55 -12.09 15.10
C HIS A 5 -13.13 -12.57 16.51
N GLU A 6 -12.54 -13.76 16.65
CA GLU A 6 -12.41 -14.41 17.97
C GLU A 6 -10.97 -14.49 18.52
N VAL A 7 -9.97 -14.09 17.74
CA VAL A 7 -8.58 -13.96 18.23
C VAL A 7 -8.34 -12.49 18.54
N TYR A 8 -7.57 -12.19 19.58
CA TYR A 8 -7.08 -10.85 19.97
C TYR A 8 -7.92 -10.04 20.98
N LYS A 9 -8.38 -10.70 22.05
CA LYS A 9 -8.56 -10.04 23.36
C LYS A 9 -7.27 -10.11 24.18
N LYS A 10 -6.56 -8.97 24.32
CA LYS A 10 -5.86 -8.45 25.53
C LYS A 10 -4.58 -7.65 25.22
N LYS A 11 -4.72 -6.33 25.21
CA LYS A 11 -4.10 -5.40 26.16
C LYS A 11 -4.99 -4.15 26.15
N VAL A 12 -5.66 -3.88 27.26
CA VAL A 12 -6.51 -2.68 27.40
C VAL A 12 -5.58 -1.54 27.77
N TYR A 13 -5.23 -0.69 26.82
CA TYR A 13 -4.55 0.58 27.08
C TYR A 13 -5.53 1.48 27.87
N SER A 14 -5.17 1.80 29.11
CA SER A 14 -6.07 2.36 30.12
C SER A 14 -6.09 3.89 30.19
N GLY A 15 -5.61 4.61 29.17
CA GLY A 15 -5.56 6.07 29.15
C GLY A 15 -6.23 6.70 27.92
N GLN A 16 -7.04 7.75 28.10
CA GLN A 16 -7.56 8.57 27.00
C GLN A 16 -6.44 9.32 26.25
N ALA A 17 -5.36 9.69 26.94
CA ALA A 17 -4.17 10.29 26.32
C ALA A 17 -3.44 9.29 25.40
N ASP A 18 -3.34 8.03 25.81
CA ASP A 18 -2.72 6.97 25.02
C ASP A 18 -3.55 6.66 23.77
N GLN A 19 -4.89 6.65 23.85
CA GLN A 19 -5.73 6.46 22.66
C GLN A 19 -5.63 7.60 21.64
N GLN A 20 -5.42 8.85 22.10
CA GLN A 20 -5.25 9.99 21.21
C GLN A 20 -3.86 9.98 20.56
N ASP A 21 -2.80 9.70 21.31
CA ASP A 21 -1.44 9.56 20.77
C ASP A 21 -1.35 8.41 19.75
N LEU A 22 -2.01 7.28 20.03
CA LEU A 22 -2.09 6.17 19.09
C LEU A 22 -2.84 6.56 17.79
N LYS A 23 -3.95 7.29 17.89
CA LYS A 23 -4.65 7.83 16.71
C LYS A 23 -3.77 8.80 15.93
N ASP A 24 -3.03 9.67 16.60
CA ASP A 24 -2.19 10.68 15.96
C ASP A 24 -0.98 10.03 15.28
N ARG A 25 -0.38 9.00 15.88
CA ARG A 25 0.68 8.19 15.26
C ARG A 25 0.17 7.48 14.00
N PHE A 26 -1.01 6.87 14.05
CA PHE A 26 -1.61 6.23 12.88
C PHE A 26 -2.01 7.22 11.78
N THR A 27 -2.44 8.43 12.18
CA THR A 27 -2.83 9.49 11.23
C THR A 27 -1.63 10.00 10.43
N ASN A 28 -0.44 10.00 11.03
CA ASN A 28 0.79 10.47 10.40
C ASN A 28 1.64 9.35 9.76
N TYR A 29 1.30 8.08 10.00
CA TYR A 29 2.02 6.94 9.44
C TYR A 29 1.48 6.55 8.08
N VAL A 30 2.33 6.61 7.05
CA VAL A 30 2.03 6.08 5.72
C VAL A 30 2.78 4.75 5.58
N PRO A 31 2.11 3.59 5.67
CA PRO A 31 2.73 2.26 5.63
C PRO A 31 3.13 1.85 4.21
N ILE A 32 3.92 2.68 3.53
CA ILE A 32 4.38 2.43 2.17
C ILE A 32 5.90 2.44 2.20
N PHE A 33 6.47 1.27 1.96
CA PHE A 33 7.90 1.09 1.78
C PHE A 33 8.25 1.02 0.29
N MET A 34 9.28 1.75 -0.13
CA MET A 34 9.80 1.71 -1.49
C MET A 34 11.20 1.08 -1.49
N THR A 35 11.39 0.03 -2.29
CA THR A 35 12.72 -0.58 -2.39
C THR A 35 13.71 0.35 -3.11
N ALA A 36 15.01 0.14 -2.91
CA ALA A 36 16.04 0.86 -3.66
C ALA A 36 15.86 0.70 -5.19
N HIS A 37 15.48 -0.50 -5.63
CA HIS A 37 15.19 -0.78 -7.03
C HIS A 37 14.00 0.04 -7.55
N PHE A 38 12.93 0.17 -6.77
CA PHE A 38 11.81 1.05 -7.11
C PHE A 38 12.28 2.49 -7.30
N VAL A 39 13.06 3.03 -6.34
CA VAL A 39 13.52 4.43 -6.37
C VAL A 39 14.41 4.68 -7.58
N GLU A 40 15.36 3.79 -7.86
CA GLU A 40 16.22 3.87 -9.04
C GLU A 40 15.40 3.88 -10.34
N ARG A 41 14.46 2.94 -10.48
CA ARG A 41 13.59 2.84 -11.65
C ARG A 41 12.70 4.06 -11.80
N PHE A 42 12.21 4.62 -10.70
CA PHE A 42 11.44 5.86 -10.72
C PHE A 42 12.28 7.00 -11.28
N ILE A 43 13.47 7.25 -10.73
CA ILE A 43 14.37 8.34 -11.14
C ILE A 43 14.75 8.22 -12.63
N GLN A 44 15.09 7.02 -13.08
CA GLN A 44 15.44 6.76 -14.49
C GLN A 44 14.26 6.94 -15.45
N SER A 45 13.04 6.72 -14.95
CA SER A 45 11.82 6.79 -15.75
C SER A 45 11.18 8.17 -15.71
N SER A 46 11.32 8.93 -14.62
CA SER A 46 10.65 10.22 -14.41
C SER A 46 11.19 11.36 -15.27
N VAL A 47 12.25 11.14 -16.06
CA VAL A 47 12.76 12.13 -17.02
C VAL A 47 11.64 12.52 -17.99
N GLY A 48 11.20 13.79 -17.92
CA GLY A 48 10.08 14.32 -18.71
C GLY A 48 8.67 14.05 -18.16
N SER A 49 8.55 13.32 -17.03
CA SER A 49 7.29 13.16 -16.31
C SER A 49 7.07 14.34 -15.35
N ARG A 50 5.81 14.72 -15.14
CA ARG A 50 5.44 15.71 -14.10
C ARG A 50 5.27 15.07 -12.73
N LYS A 51 5.29 13.75 -12.63
CA LYS A 51 5.14 13.03 -11.36
C LYS A 51 6.46 13.01 -10.62
N THR A 52 6.35 13.19 -9.31
CA THR A 52 7.42 13.04 -8.34
C THR A 52 7.15 11.77 -7.52
N ILE A 53 8.16 11.28 -6.79
CA ILE A 53 7.93 10.16 -5.86
C ILE A 53 6.84 10.52 -4.86
N ALA A 54 6.83 11.77 -4.36
CA ALA A 54 5.83 12.25 -3.43
C ALA A 54 4.41 12.19 -4.01
N SER A 55 4.20 12.64 -5.26
CA SER A 55 2.86 12.59 -5.87
C SER A 55 2.42 11.17 -6.19
N LEU A 56 3.32 10.29 -6.61
CA LEU A 56 3.02 8.88 -6.82
C LEU A 56 2.66 8.16 -5.50
N THR A 57 3.40 8.46 -4.43
CA THR A 57 3.15 7.92 -3.08
C THR A 57 1.82 8.40 -2.54
N TYR A 58 1.49 9.68 -2.72
CA TYR A 58 0.20 10.24 -2.32
C TYR A 58 -0.97 9.61 -3.09
N ASP A 59 -0.82 9.41 -4.40
CA ASP A 59 -1.84 8.73 -5.22
C ASP A 59 -2.05 7.28 -4.76
N LEU A 60 -0.95 6.56 -4.47
CA LEU A 60 -1.02 5.20 -3.96
C LEU A 60 -1.68 5.15 -2.57
N TRP A 61 -1.26 6.02 -1.65
CA TRP A 61 -1.85 6.15 -0.31
C TRP A 61 -3.36 6.35 -0.39
N ARG A 62 -3.84 7.30 -1.21
CA ARG A 62 -5.28 7.53 -1.40
C ARG A 62 -6.00 6.30 -1.95
N ALA A 63 -5.34 5.53 -2.80
CA ALA A 63 -5.92 4.35 -3.41
C ALA A 63 -6.08 3.17 -2.43
N ILE A 64 -5.15 3.06 -1.47
CA ILE A 64 -5.09 1.93 -0.52
C ILE A 64 -5.57 2.30 0.90
N GLN A 65 -5.86 3.57 1.19
CA GLN A 65 -6.25 4.00 2.54
C GLN A 65 -7.48 3.26 3.09
N THR A 66 -8.40 2.83 2.23
CA THR A 66 -9.60 2.05 2.62
C THR A 66 -9.29 0.56 2.84
N GLU A 67 -8.13 0.11 2.40
CA GLU A 67 -7.65 -1.26 2.61
C GLU A 67 -6.93 -1.41 3.95
N MET A 68 -6.44 -0.30 4.52
CA MET A 68 -5.67 -0.26 5.75
C MET A 68 -6.58 -0.10 6.96
N TYR A 69 -6.32 -0.87 8.01
CA TYR A 69 -6.85 -0.67 9.34
C TYR A 69 -5.75 -0.84 10.38
N ALA A 70 -5.98 -0.29 11.57
CA ALA A 70 -5.11 -0.48 12.71
C ALA A 70 -5.42 -1.82 13.37
N ALA A 71 -4.47 -2.76 13.39
CA ALA A 71 -4.58 -3.88 14.31
C ALA A 71 -4.53 -3.36 15.74
N VAL A 72 -5.63 -3.50 16.46
CA VAL A 72 -5.63 -3.47 17.93
C VAL A 72 -5.31 -4.87 18.45
N THR A 73 -4.35 -5.56 17.82
CA THR A 73 -3.79 -6.77 18.39
C THR A 73 -2.86 -6.34 19.51
N GLY A 74 -2.90 -6.98 20.68
CA GLY A 74 -2.17 -6.58 21.90
C GLY A 74 -0.63 -6.62 21.84
N ALA A 75 -0.04 -6.43 20.66
CA ALA A 75 1.35 -6.07 20.47
C ALA A 75 1.56 -4.61 20.94
N ASP A 76 2.73 -4.34 21.52
CA ASP A 76 3.10 -2.99 21.97
C ASP A 76 3.37 -2.03 20.78
N GLU A 77 3.48 -2.58 19.57
CA GLU A 77 3.69 -1.85 18.32
C GLU A 77 2.48 -2.02 17.39
N MET A 78 1.91 -0.90 16.99
CA MET A 78 0.80 -0.84 16.06
C MET A 78 1.30 -0.94 14.62
N TYR A 79 0.90 -2.00 13.91
CA TYR A 79 1.18 -2.20 12.50
C TYR A 79 -0.07 -2.03 11.63
N PRO A 80 0.09 -1.56 10.38
CA PRO A 80 -0.99 -1.54 9.40
C PRO A 80 -1.43 -2.98 9.12
N VAL A 81 -2.74 -3.20 9.06
CA VAL A 81 -3.28 -4.47 8.59
C VAL A 81 -4.12 -4.22 7.36
N TRP A 82 -3.97 -5.11 6.38
CA TRP A 82 -4.55 -4.96 5.06
C TRP A 82 -5.76 -5.89 4.87
N ASN A 83 -6.82 -5.39 4.25
CA ASN A 83 -8.04 -6.17 3.95
C ASN A 83 -7.77 -7.22 2.87
N ARG A 84 -6.88 -6.88 1.93
CA ARG A 84 -6.42 -7.74 0.86
C ARG A 84 -4.94 -8.00 1.05
N THR A 85 -4.47 -9.18 0.69
CA THR A 85 -3.06 -9.55 0.79
C THR A 85 -2.61 -10.24 -0.49
N GLY A 86 -1.31 -10.14 -0.79
CA GLY A 86 -0.68 -10.76 -1.96
C GLY A 86 0.09 -9.79 -2.83
N GLU A 87 0.26 -10.13 -4.10
CA GLU A 87 0.91 -9.25 -5.07
C GLU A 87 -0.05 -8.14 -5.48
N PHE A 88 0.40 -6.88 -5.49
CA PHE A 88 -0.43 -5.77 -5.95
C PHE A 88 0.13 -5.12 -7.22
N ALA A 89 -0.79 -4.59 -8.02
CA ALA A 89 -0.54 -3.71 -9.14
C ALA A 89 -1.36 -2.43 -8.97
N PHE A 90 -0.67 -1.30 -8.87
CA PHE A 90 -1.28 0.03 -8.84
C PHE A 90 -1.00 0.76 -10.14
N ALA A 91 -2.06 1.15 -10.84
CA ALA A 91 -1.96 1.77 -12.15
C ALA A 91 -2.32 3.26 -12.11
N THR A 92 -1.40 4.09 -12.61
CA THR A 92 -1.62 5.50 -12.90
C THR A 92 -1.56 5.73 -14.41
N PRO A 93 -1.95 6.92 -14.93
CA PRO A 93 -1.80 7.21 -16.35
C PRO A 93 -0.36 7.11 -16.87
N GLU A 94 0.65 7.34 -16.02
CA GLU A 94 2.06 7.40 -16.42
C GLU A 94 2.87 6.17 -15.99
N PHE A 95 2.45 5.48 -14.93
CA PHE A 95 3.21 4.39 -14.31
C PHE A 95 2.34 3.20 -13.91
N LEU A 96 2.95 2.02 -13.95
CA LEU A 96 2.54 0.80 -13.25
C LEU A 96 3.49 0.58 -12.08
N VAL A 97 2.95 0.55 -10.86
CA VAL A 97 3.67 0.17 -9.64
C VAL A 97 3.32 -1.27 -9.31
N LEU A 98 4.34 -2.07 -9.00
CA LEU A 98 4.18 -3.47 -8.60
C LEU A 98 4.84 -3.69 -7.25
N GLY A 99 4.21 -4.55 -6.45
CA GLY A 99 4.74 -4.86 -5.13
C GLY A 99 3.94 -5.90 -4.38
N LYS A 100 4.10 -5.88 -3.05
CA LYS A 100 3.43 -6.81 -2.14
C LYS A 100 2.62 -6.05 -1.09
N MET A 101 1.45 -6.59 -0.78
CA MET A 101 0.58 -6.19 0.31
C MET A 101 0.57 -7.36 1.32
N PRO A 102 1.48 -7.36 2.30
CA PRO A 102 1.52 -8.37 3.37
C PRO A 102 0.31 -8.23 4.30
N LEU A 103 0.12 -9.13 5.27
CA LEU A 103 -1.02 -9.05 6.18
C LEU A 103 -0.85 -7.93 7.22
N ASP A 104 0.30 -7.90 7.88
CA ASP A 104 0.59 -7.13 9.09
C ASP A 104 1.94 -6.37 9.00
N GLU A 105 2.33 -5.96 7.80
CA GLU A 105 3.53 -5.16 7.54
C GLU A 105 3.26 -4.02 6.56
N ASP A 106 4.26 -3.20 6.28
CA ASP A 106 4.16 -2.14 5.28
C ASP A 106 3.87 -2.68 3.88
N LEU A 107 3.10 -1.92 3.10
CA LEU A 107 2.97 -2.18 1.68
C LEU A 107 4.32 -1.93 0.99
N VAL A 108 4.84 -2.95 0.32
CA VAL A 108 6.17 -2.90 -0.29
C VAL A 108 6.06 -2.65 -1.79
N CYS A 109 6.40 -1.45 -2.23
CA CYS A 109 6.60 -1.08 -3.63
C CYS A 109 7.95 -1.62 -4.13
N GLN A 110 7.89 -2.68 -4.95
CA GLN A 110 9.09 -3.37 -5.42
C GLN A 110 9.67 -2.76 -6.69
N THR A 111 8.82 -2.35 -7.64
CA THR A 111 9.28 -1.74 -8.88
C THR A 111 8.23 -0.80 -9.46
N VAL A 112 8.67 0.07 -10.36
CA VAL A 112 7.82 1.00 -11.12
C VAL A 112 8.25 1.01 -12.57
N ILE A 113 7.27 1.02 -13.46
CA ILE A 113 7.48 0.95 -14.91
C ILE A 113 6.64 2.04 -15.55
N ARG A 114 7.22 2.84 -16.43
CA ARG A 114 6.43 3.78 -17.23
C ARG A 114 5.55 3.04 -18.23
N VAL A 115 4.36 3.58 -18.46
CA VAL A 115 3.37 3.01 -19.36
C VAL A 115 3.89 2.85 -20.79
N ASP A 116 4.69 3.80 -21.28
CA ASP A 116 5.31 3.75 -22.61
C ASP A 116 6.45 2.73 -22.74
N ARG A 117 6.85 2.09 -21.64
CA ARG A 117 7.89 1.05 -21.58
C ARG A 117 7.34 -0.31 -21.12
N LEU A 118 6.01 -0.47 -21.05
CA LEU A 118 5.41 -1.74 -20.65
C LEU A 118 5.51 -2.78 -21.77
N GLU A 119 5.96 -3.97 -21.42
CA GLU A 119 5.83 -5.16 -22.25
C GLU A 119 4.36 -5.63 -22.29
N SER A 120 3.97 -6.38 -23.32
CA SER A 120 2.57 -6.76 -23.57
C SER A 120 1.86 -7.39 -22.36
N ALA A 121 2.55 -8.25 -21.60
CA ALA A 121 1.97 -8.86 -20.39
C ALA A 121 1.69 -7.83 -19.29
N LYS A 122 2.55 -6.81 -19.15
CA LYS A 122 2.41 -5.73 -18.16
C LYS A 122 1.42 -4.66 -18.61
N VAL A 123 1.23 -4.46 -19.92
CA VAL A 123 0.15 -3.62 -20.47
C VAL A 123 -1.20 -4.16 -20.02
N ARG A 124 -1.46 -5.46 -20.22
CA ARG A 124 -2.72 -6.09 -19.80
C ARG A 124 -2.93 -5.97 -18.28
N LEU A 125 -1.87 -6.16 -17.49
CA LEU A 125 -1.95 -5.99 -16.04
C LEU A 125 -2.30 -4.55 -15.65
N TRP A 126 -1.70 -3.56 -16.31
CA TRP A 126 -2.00 -2.15 -16.11
C TRP A 126 -3.45 -1.81 -16.45
N GLU A 127 -3.98 -2.31 -17.59
CA GLU A 127 -5.37 -2.14 -17.96
C GLU A 127 -6.34 -2.77 -16.95
N LEU A 128 -6.06 -4.01 -16.53
CA LEU A 128 -6.87 -4.71 -15.53
C LEU A 128 -6.88 -3.98 -14.19
N ALA A 129 -5.72 -3.46 -13.76
CA ALA A 129 -5.63 -2.66 -12.54
C ALA A 129 -6.47 -1.39 -12.66
N ARG A 130 -6.41 -0.65 -13.78
CA ARG A 130 -7.23 0.55 -14.01
C ARG A 130 -8.74 0.31 -14.02
N GLN A 131 -9.19 -0.91 -14.28
CA GLN A 131 -10.59 -1.29 -14.21
C GLN A 131 -11.05 -1.60 -12.78
N GLN A 132 -10.12 -1.81 -11.84
CA GLN A 132 -10.46 -2.01 -10.44
C GLN A 132 -10.86 -0.69 -9.77
N PRO A 133 -11.66 -0.75 -8.70
CA PRO A 133 -11.80 0.38 -7.78
C PRO A 133 -10.43 0.91 -7.34
N ASN A 134 -10.26 2.23 -7.37
CA ASN A 134 -9.02 2.93 -7.00
C ASN A 134 -7.77 2.53 -7.82
N ALA A 135 -7.94 1.84 -8.96
CA ALA A 135 -6.87 1.38 -9.82
C ALA A 135 -5.85 0.41 -9.16
N VAL A 136 -6.28 -0.31 -8.12
CA VAL A 136 -5.45 -1.29 -7.38
C VAL A 136 -6.00 -2.70 -7.57
N LEU A 137 -5.21 -3.54 -8.23
CA LEU A 137 -5.44 -4.98 -8.31
C LEU A 137 -4.56 -5.68 -7.26
N VAL A 138 -5.14 -6.58 -6.47
CA VAL A 138 -4.40 -7.46 -5.56
C VAL A 138 -4.69 -8.90 -5.94
N LYS A 139 -3.65 -9.66 -6.24
CA LYS A 139 -3.71 -11.08 -6.55
C LYS A 139 -3.30 -11.85 -5.29
N GLN A 140 -4.27 -12.56 -4.71
CA GLN A 140 -4.02 -13.46 -3.59
C GLN A 140 -3.04 -14.56 -4.03
N ALA A 141 -2.09 -14.87 -3.15
CA ALA A 141 -1.12 -15.94 -3.35
C ALA A 141 -1.78 -17.31 -3.16
#